data_AF-A0A970DLY7-F1
#
_entry.id   AF-A0A970DLY7-F1
#
_cell.length_a   1.000
_cell.length_b   1.000
_cell.length_c   1.000
_cell.angle_alpha   90.00
_cell.angle_beta   90.00
_cell.angle_gamma   90.00
#
_symmetry.space_group_name_H-M   'P 1'
#
loop_
_entity.id
_entity.type
_entity.pdbx_description
1 polymer ?
#
loop_
_entity_poly.entity_id
_entity_poly.type
_entity_poly.pdbx_seq_one_letter_code
_entity_poly.pdbx_strand_id
1 'polypeptide(L)'
;MSTNIIRDVIFRTNGEMFVGVVGPVRSGKSMFIRKFMELKVLPYIKDNDLRNKVIDELPQSAEGRVIMTVEPKFVPSNAVTINVEDDLVLNVRLVDCVGYIIPSAKGYTNEDQSPRLVRTPWFNENIPFYDAATLGTKKVIENHSNIGIVMTSDGTFGEFSRHEYEECEEKIIDEVKMLNKPFVIVLNTAFPNSEETKKLANYLEEKYDVAVVTVNVKELNEHDVDLILKKALSEFDINELNIKIPSWIQALRNDNPYKREFTEIIDSITGEYRKFKHL
;
A
#
# COMPACT_ATOMS: atom_id res chain seq x y z
N MET A 1 -19.26 11.42 -9.31
CA MET A 1 -19.14 10.72 -8.01
C MET A 1 -17.75 10.08 -7.89
N SER A 2 -16.69 10.89 -7.87
CA SER A 2 -15.29 10.43 -7.69
C SER A 2 -14.50 11.35 -6.75
N THR A 3 -15.12 12.44 -6.29
CA THR A 3 -14.46 13.53 -5.57
C THR A 3 -14.28 13.29 -4.08
N ASN A 4 -14.87 12.25 -3.49
CA ASN A 4 -14.79 12.03 -2.04
C ASN A 4 -13.48 11.36 -1.59
N ILE A 5 -12.99 10.34 -2.30
CA ILE A 5 -11.85 9.57 -1.78
C ILE A 5 -10.55 10.37 -1.79
N ILE A 6 -10.31 11.15 -2.84
CA ILE A 6 -9.11 11.98 -2.91
C ILE A 6 -9.17 13.12 -1.88
N ARG A 7 -10.38 13.68 -1.64
CA ARG A 7 -10.62 14.61 -0.52
C ARG A 7 -10.29 13.97 0.83
N ASP A 8 -10.75 12.74 1.07
CA ASP A 8 -10.48 12.00 2.29
C ASP A 8 -8.98 11.75 2.48
N VAL A 9 -8.25 11.41 1.40
CA VAL A 9 -6.79 11.32 1.42
C VAL A 9 -6.18 12.66 1.83
N ILE A 10 -6.50 13.75 1.14
CA ILE A 10 -5.95 15.09 1.41
C ILE A 10 -6.18 15.49 2.87
N PHE A 11 -7.38 15.27 3.40
CA PHE A 11 -7.73 15.63 4.77
C PHE A 11 -6.96 14.81 5.80
N ARG A 12 -6.81 13.49 5.56
CA ARG A 12 -6.12 12.58 6.50
C ARG A 12 -4.61 12.68 6.42
N THR A 13 -4.06 13.08 5.28
CA THR A 13 -2.61 13.14 5.05
C THR A 13 -2.08 14.56 4.92
N ASN A 14 -2.87 15.56 5.29
CA ASN A 14 -2.51 16.98 5.26
C ASN A 14 -1.99 17.45 3.89
N GLY A 15 -2.61 16.97 2.80
CA GLY A 15 -2.25 17.31 1.42
C GLY A 15 -1.07 16.54 0.82
N GLU A 16 -0.47 15.60 1.55
CA GLU A 16 0.66 14.80 1.06
C GLU A 16 0.35 13.31 1.01
N MET A 17 0.30 12.74 -0.20
CA MET A 17 0.05 11.31 -0.42
C MET A 17 1.33 10.62 -0.87
N PHE A 18 2.01 10.02 0.09
CA PHE A 18 3.13 9.14 -0.20
C PHE A 18 2.69 7.68 -0.09
N VAL A 19 2.77 6.96 -1.21
CA VAL A 19 2.33 5.57 -1.32
C VAL A 19 3.56 4.67 -1.49
N GLY A 20 3.87 3.86 -0.47
CA GLY A 20 4.91 2.85 -0.57
C GLY A 20 4.35 1.57 -1.17
N VAL A 21 4.81 1.15 -2.35
CA VAL A 21 4.41 -0.12 -2.97
C VAL A 21 5.50 -1.15 -2.73
N VAL A 22 5.16 -2.19 -1.98
CA VAL A 22 6.07 -3.29 -1.61
C VAL A 22 5.47 -4.63 -1.98
N GLY A 23 6.28 -5.68 -2.09
CA GLY A 23 5.78 -6.97 -2.52
C GLY A 23 6.85 -7.84 -3.20
N PRO A 24 6.60 -9.14 -3.39
CA PRO A 24 7.56 -10.06 -4.01
C PRO A 24 7.89 -9.67 -5.46
N VAL A 25 9.03 -10.15 -5.98
CA VAL A 25 9.34 -10.00 -7.41
C VAL A 25 8.22 -10.63 -8.25
N ARG A 26 7.89 -10.02 -9.41
CA ARG A 26 6.80 -10.44 -10.31
C ARG A 26 5.37 -10.39 -9.75
N SER A 27 5.12 -9.84 -8.56
CA SER A 27 3.75 -9.64 -8.06
C SER A 27 2.93 -8.55 -8.79
N GLY A 28 3.54 -7.81 -9.72
CA GLY A 28 2.87 -6.76 -10.50
C GLY A 28 3.08 -5.33 -10.01
N LYS A 29 3.99 -5.10 -9.03
CA LYS A 29 4.30 -3.77 -8.45
C LYS A 29 4.45 -2.64 -9.48
N SER A 30 5.39 -2.78 -10.41
CA SER A 30 5.69 -1.72 -11.37
C SER A 30 4.53 -1.46 -12.34
N MET A 31 3.76 -2.50 -12.68
CA MET A 31 2.54 -2.35 -13.49
C MET A 31 1.45 -1.61 -12.71
N PHE A 32 1.28 -1.94 -11.42
CA PHE A 32 0.35 -1.24 -10.54
C PHE A 32 0.71 0.23 -10.41
N ILE A 33 1.98 0.56 -10.15
CA ILE A 33 2.47 1.96 -10.06
C ILE A 33 2.15 2.72 -11.35
N ARG A 34 2.46 2.12 -12.52
CA ARG A 34 2.17 2.73 -13.81
C ARG A 34 0.68 2.98 -13.99
N LYS A 35 -0.17 1.99 -13.73
CA LYS A 35 -1.63 2.10 -13.87
C LYS A 35 -2.22 3.12 -12.89
N PHE A 36 -1.75 3.13 -11.65
CA PHE A 36 -2.14 4.12 -10.65
C PHE A 36 -1.83 5.54 -11.13
N MET A 37 -0.62 5.78 -11.63
CA MET A 37 -0.22 7.07 -12.18
C MET A 37 -1.07 7.45 -13.40
N GLU A 38 -1.28 6.53 -14.33
CA GLU A 38 -2.10 6.74 -15.53
C GLU A 38 -3.55 7.11 -15.21
N LEU A 39 -4.15 6.47 -14.19
CA LEU A 39 -5.56 6.64 -13.83
C LEU A 39 -5.82 7.79 -12.86
N LYS A 40 -4.94 8.00 -11.86
CA LYS A 40 -5.19 8.94 -10.75
C LYS A 40 -4.30 10.17 -10.71
N VAL A 41 -3.21 10.22 -11.49
CA VAL A 41 -2.27 11.35 -11.46
C VAL A 41 -2.24 12.07 -12.79
N LEU A 42 -1.97 11.37 -13.90
CA LEU A 42 -1.84 11.98 -15.23
C LEU A 42 -3.06 12.79 -15.69
N PRO A 43 -4.32 12.41 -15.39
CA PRO A 43 -5.48 13.20 -15.81
C PRO A 43 -5.55 14.61 -15.18
N TYR A 44 -4.88 14.80 -14.04
CA TYR A 44 -4.88 16.07 -13.30
C TYR A 44 -3.68 16.97 -13.64
N ILE A 45 -2.71 16.49 -14.44
CA ILE A 45 -1.58 17.30 -14.91
C ILE A 45 -2.01 18.10 -16.15
N LYS A 46 -2.16 19.41 -15.99
CA LYS A 46 -2.53 20.33 -17.10
C LYS A 46 -1.36 20.65 -18.04
N ASP A 47 -0.14 20.64 -17.51
CA ASP A 47 1.08 20.91 -18.28
C ASP A 47 1.51 19.66 -19.08
N ASN A 48 1.49 19.77 -20.41
CA ASN A 48 1.84 18.66 -21.30
C ASN A 48 3.31 18.25 -21.21
N ASP A 49 4.23 19.18 -20.96
CA ASP A 49 5.66 18.89 -20.87
C ASP A 49 5.95 18.14 -19.57
N LEU A 50 5.34 18.60 -18.46
CA LEU A 50 5.39 17.89 -17.19
C LEU A 50 4.75 16.51 -17.29
N ARG A 51 3.61 16.40 -17.97
CA ARG A 51 2.90 15.13 -18.19
C ARG A 51 3.77 14.13 -18.96
N ASN A 52 4.40 14.55 -20.06
CA ASN A 52 5.29 13.70 -20.85
C ASN A 52 6.51 13.25 -20.03
N LYS A 53 7.12 14.16 -19.27
CA LYS A 53 8.23 13.84 -18.37
C LYS A 53 7.84 12.79 -17.32
N VAL A 54 6.66 12.92 -16.72
CA VAL A 54 6.17 11.94 -15.75
C VAL A 54 5.95 10.58 -16.40
N ILE A 55 5.38 10.53 -17.61
CA ILE A 55 5.20 9.30 -18.39
C ILE A 55 6.55 8.62 -18.66
N ASP A 56 7.57 9.38 -19.03
CA ASP A 56 8.93 8.85 -19.30
C ASP A 56 9.61 8.31 -18.03
N GLU A 57 9.26 8.84 -16.85
CA GLU A 57 9.78 8.37 -15.57
C GLU A 57 9.09 7.09 -15.05
N LEU A 58 7.90 6.75 -15.56
CA LEU A 58 7.14 5.56 -15.16
C LEU A 58 7.93 4.29 -15.46
N PRO A 59 7.85 3.26 -14.58
CA PRO A 59 8.55 2.03 -14.82
C PRO A 59 8.00 1.33 -16.06
N GLN A 60 8.90 0.95 -16.97
CA GLN A 60 8.55 0.03 -18.04
C GLN A 60 8.49 -1.39 -17.47
N SER A 61 7.33 -2.01 -17.54
CA SER A 61 7.12 -3.42 -17.24
C SER A 61 7.95 -4.27 -18.20
N ALA A 62 9.04 -4.88 -17.72
CA ALA A 62 9.88 -5.78 -18.51
C ALA A 62 9.32 -7.22 -18.50
N GLU A 63 9.05 -7.79 -19.67
CA GLU A 63 8.82 -9.22 -19.86
C GLU A 63 10.17 -9.98 -19.77
N GLY A 64 10.25 -11.05 -18.96
CA GLY A 64 11.45 -11.92 -18.87
C GLY A 64 11.85 -12.34 -17.45
N ARG A 65 12.92 -13.12 -17.29
CA ARG A 65 13.36 -13.66 -15.97
C ARG A 65 14.31 -12.75 -15.18
N VAL A 66 14.79 -11.65 -15.77
CA VAL A 66 15.82 -10.81 -15.17
C VAL A 66 15.20 -9.75 -14.24
N ILE A 67 15.72 -9.67 -13.01
CA ILE A 67 15.37 -8.63 -12.04
C ILE A 67 16.06 -7.33 -12.49
N MET A 68 15.26 -6.33 -12.90
CA MET A 68 15.78 -5.04 -13.37
C MET A 68 15.95 -4.01 -12.23
N THR A 69 15.12 -4.10 -11.18
CA THR A 69 15.07 -3.09 -10.11
C THR A 69 16.08 -3.42 -9.02
N VAL A 70 17.20 -2.70 -9.01
CA VAL A 70 18.34 -2.89 -8.08
C VAL A 70 18.32 -1.87 -6.93
N GLU A 71 17.57 -0.77 -7.08
CA GLU A 71 17.48 0.33 -6.11
C GLU A 71 16.03 0.81 -5.96
N PRO A 72 15.60 1.26 -4.77
CA PRO A 72 14.28 1.83 -4.59
C PRO A 72 14.14 3.07 -5.48
N LYS A 73 13.23 3.01 -6.46
CA LYS A 73 12.99 4.11 -7.38
C LYS A 73 11.75 4.87 -6.93
N PHE A 74 11.94 6.15 -6.64
CA PHE A 74 10.83 7.07 -6.53
C PHE A 74 10.24 7.31 -7.93
N VAL A 75 8.95 7.07 -8.07
CA VAL A 75 8.21 7.26 -9.30
C VAL A 75 7.01 8.15 -8.98
N PRO A 76 6.97 9.38 -9.50
CA PRO A 76 8.03 10.12 -10.19
C PRO A 76 9.18 10.53 -9.25
N SER A 77 10.30 10.94 -9.85
CA SER A 77 11.53 11.35 -9.13
C SER A 77 11.28 12.50 -8.16
N ASN A 78 10.47 13.48 -8.58
CA ASN A 78 9.91 14.54 -7.73
C ASN A 78 8.43 14.26 -7.48
N ALA A 79 7.91 14.64 -6.30
CA ALA A 79 6.48 14.55 -6.04
C ALA A 79 5.70 15.38 -7.09
N VAL A 80 4.65 14.79 -7.65
CA VAL A 80 3.77 15.50 -8.58
C VAL A 80 2.62 16.08 -7.80
N THR A 81 2.49 17.40 -7.88
CA THR A 81 1.36 18.13 -7.34
C THR A 81 0.19 18.04 -8.31
N ILE A 82 -0.91 17.45 -7.87
CA ILE A 82 -2.18 17.45 -8.61
C ILE A 82 -3.21 18.32 -7.90
N ASN A 83 -3.93 19.12 -8.70
CA ASN A 83 -5.06 19.91 -8.22
C ASN A 83 -6.33 19.14 -8.57
N VAL A 84 -7.02 18.66 -7.54
CA VAL A 84 -8.20 17.81 -7.67
C VAL A 84 -9.45 18.70 -7.78
N GLU A 85 -9.43 19.83 -7.07
CA GLU A 85 -10.39 20.95 -7.14
C GLU A 85 -9.64 22.27 -6.87
N ASP A 86 -10.32 23.43 -7.01
CA ASP A 86 -9.69 24.77 -6.94
C ASP A 86 -8.89 25.02 -5.64
N ASP A 87 -9.25 24.36 -4.52
CA ASP A 87 -8.57 24.50 -3.22
C ASP A 87 -7.92 23.18 -2.69
N LEU A 88 -7.89 22.11 -3.49
CA LEU A 88 -7.44 20.79 -3.07
C LEU A 88 -6.18 20.35 -3.82
N VAL A 89 -5.05 20.49 -3.12
CA VAL A 89 -3.72 20.15 -3.61
C VAL A 89 -3.27 18.82 -3.01
N LEU A 90 -2.84 17.88 -3.86
CA LEU A 90 -2.28 16.60 -3.44
C LEU A 90 -0.90 16.39 -4.04
N ASN A 91 0.10 16.18 -3.19
CA ASN A 91 1.43 15.77 -3.62
C ASN A 91 1.52 14.24 -3.64
N VAL A 92 1.66 13.65 -4.83
CA VAL A 92 1.73 12.19 -5.00
C VAL A 92 3.16 11.75 -5.32
N ARG A 93 3.64 10.74 -4.60
CA ARG A 93 4.90 10.06 -4.90
C ARG A 93 4.78 8.59 -4.55
N LEU A 94 5.14 7.71 -5.48
CA LEU A 94 5.18 6.27 -5.26
C LEU A 94 6.62 5.81 -5.09
N VAL A 95 6.80 4.78 -4.27
CA VAL A 95 8.08 4.09 -4.13
C VAL A 95 7.91 2.67 -4.64
N ASP A 96 8.67 2.30 -5.67
CA ASP A 96 8.87 0.90 -6.04
C ASP A 96 10.01 0.34 -5.19
N CYS A 97 9.68 -0.43 -4.16
CA CYS A 97 10.70 -1.10 -3.35
C CYS A 97 11.22 -2.34 -4.08
N VAL A 98 12.49 -2.69 -3.83
CA VAL A 98 13.10 -3.88 -4.43
C VAL A 98 12.27 -5.09 -4.03
N GLY A 99 11.79 -5.85 -5.01
CA GLY A 99 10.90 -6.98 -4.74
C GLY A 99 11.61 -8.02 -3.89
N TYR A 100 10.96 -8.49 -2.83
CA TYR A 100 11.48 -9.60 -2.03
C TYR A 100 11.67 -10.79 -2.97
N ILE A 101 12.89 -11.30 -2.97
CA ILE A 101 13.33 -12.31 -3.93
C ILE A 101 12.74 -13.63 -3.49
N ILE A 102 11.93 -14.21 -4.37
CA ILE A 102 11.51 -15.60 -4.21
C ILE A 102 12.74 -16.48 -4.42
N PRO A 103 13.07 -17.42 -3.51
CA PRO A 103 14.29 -18.24 -3.60
C PRO A 103 14.47 -18.96 -4.94
N SER A 104 13.39 -19.29 -5.65
CA SER A 104 13.42 -19.93 -6.97
C SER A 104 13.66 -18.97 -8.14
N ALA A 105 13.60 -17.65 -7.93
CA ALA A 105 13.76 -16.65 -8.99
C ALA A 105 15.20 -16.66 -9.54
N LYS A 106 15.40 -17.01 -10.81
CA LYS A 106 16.72 -16.97 -11.45
C LYS A 106 17.23 -15.54 -11.59
N GLY A 107 18.43 -15.24 -11.07
CA GLY A 107 19.14 -13.97 -11.32
C GLY A 107 19.86 -13.30 -10.14
N TYR A 108 19.87 -13.91 -8.93
CA TYR A 108 20.54 -13.35 -7.75
C TYR A 108 21.82 -14.09 -7.31
N THR A 109 22.04 -15.30 -7.82
CA THR A 109 23.31 -16.03 -7.69
C THR A 109 24.10 -15.93 -8.99
N ASN A 110 25.43 -15.77 -8.88
CA ASN A 110 26.32 -16.00 -10.03
C ASN A 110 26.17 -17.46 -10.52
N GLU A 111 26.72 -17.79 -11.68
CA GLU A 111 26.73 -19.18 -12.22
C GLU A 111 27.28 -20.21 -11.19
N ASP A 112 28.06 -19.73 -10.21
CA ASP A 112 28.70 -20.49 -9.15
C ASP A 112 27.92 -20.55 -7.81
N GLN A 113 26.64 -20.15 -7.78
CA GLN A 113 25.80 -20.08 -6.56
C GLN A 113 26.21 -19.03 -5.49
N SER A 114 27.21 -18.20 -5.75
CA SER A 114 27.59 -17.12 -4.82
C SER A 114 26.58 -15.95 -4.86
N PRO A 115 26.20 -15.35 -3.71
CA PRO A 115 25.27 -14.22 -3.66
C PRO A 115 25.85 -13.02 -4.41
N ARG A 116 25.06 -12.41 -5.30
CA ARG A 116 25.45 -11.17 -5.99
C ARG A 116 25.62 -10.06 -4.95
N LEU A 117 26.79 -9.42 -4.93
CA LEU A 117 27.06 -8.28 -4.06
C LEU A 117 26.71 -6.98 -4.80
N VAL A 118 26.11 -6.03 -4.09
CA VAL A 118 25.79 -4.71 -4.64
C VAL A 118 26.35 -3.62 -3.74
N ARG A 119 26.83 -2.55 -4.37
CA ARG A 119 27.27 -1.36 -3.67
C ARG A 119 26.07 -0.45 -3.50
N THR A 120 25.71 -0.14 -2.26
CA THR A 120 24.62 0.80 -1.95
C THR A 120 25.20 2.13 -1.45
N PRO A 121 24.50 3.26 -1.60
CA PRO A 121 24.95 4.55 -1.04
C PRO A 121 24.91 4.60 0.50
N TRP A 122 24.43 3.53 1.15
CA TRP A 122 24.18 3.48 2.59
C TRP A 122 25.26 2.75 3.39
N PHE A 123 26.17 2.02 2.72
CA PHE A 123 27.28 1.28 3.33
C PHE A 123 28.55 1.49 2.53
N ASN A 124 29.68 1.57 3.25
CA ASN A 124 31.00 1.64 2.62
C ASN A 124 31.50 0.27 2.11
N GLU A 125 30.84 -0.83 2.50
CA GLU A 125 31.18 -2.20 2.11
C GLU A 125 30.12 -2.81 1.18
N ASN A 126 30.55 -3.73 0.32
CA ASN A 126 29.67 -4.46 -0.58
C ASN A 126 28.82 -5.45 0.23
N ILE A 127 27.50 -5.27 0.20
CA ILE A 127 26.56 -6.13 0.94
C ILE A 127 25.85 -7.11 -0.01
N PRO A 128 25.40 -8.28 0.48
CA PRO A 128 24.57 -9.20 -0.29
C PRO A 128 23.33 -8.50 -0.85
N PHE A 129 22.98 -8.82 -2.09
CA PHE A 129 21.82 -8.25 -2.80
C PHE A 129 20.51 -8.36 -2.01
N TYR A 130 20.34 -9.47 -1.28
CA TYR A 130 19.22 -9.69 -0.39
C TYR A 130 19.14 -8.63 0.73
N ASP A 131 20.25 -8.38 1.42
CA ASP A 131 20.30 -7.46 2.56
C ASP A 131 20.14 -6.00 2.13
N ALA A 132 20.67 -5.64 0.95
CA ALA A 132 20.51 -4.32 0.35
C ALA A 132 19.04 -4.00 0.03
N ALA A 133 18.32 -4.97 -0.54
CA ALA A 133 16.91 -4.86 -0.89
C ALA A 133 16.02 -4.68 0.35
N THR A 134 16.24 -5.52 1.37
CA THR A 134 15.49 -5.49 2.63
C THR A 134 15.73 -4.18 3.39
N LEU A 135 16.98 -3.76 3.51
CA LEU A 135 17.33 -2.56 4.27
C LEU A 135 16.93 -1.26 3.55
N GLY A 136 17.03 -1.21 2.22
CA GLY A 136 16.54 -0.09 1.42
C GLY A 136 15.02 0.05 1.50
N THR A 137 14.30 -1.07 1.46
CA THR A 137 12.84 -1.11 1.61
C THR A 137 12.41 -0.63 2.99
N LYS A 138 13.05 -1.11 4.05
CA LYS A 138 12.77 -0.67 5.43
C LYS A 138 12.92 0.84 5.61
N LYS A 139 14.04 1.43 5.16
CA LYS A 139 14.28 2.88 5.32
C LYS A 139 13.33 3.75 4.51
N VAL A 140 12.88 3.30 3.33
CA VAL A 140 11.98 4.11 2.50
C VAL A 140 10.54 4.06 3.02
N ILE A 141 10.08 2.88 3.47
CA ILE A 141 8.79 2.79 4.15
C ILE A 141 8.83 3.59 5.45
N GLU A 142 9.91 3.54 6.23
CA GLU A 142 10.03 4.26 7.51
C GLU A 142 9.99 5.79 7.33
N ASN A 143 10.71 6.36 6.37
CA ASN A 143 10.92 7.82 6.29
C ASN A 143 9.98 8.59 5.36
N HIS A 144 9.32 7.93 4.39
CA HIS A 144 8.71 8.66 3.27
C HIS A 144 7.36 8.16 2.76
N SER A 145 6.69 7.17 3.39
CA SER A 145 5.32 6.78 3.02
C SER A 145 4.31 7.04 4.15
N ASN A 146 3.14 7.55 3.77
CA ASN A 146 1.98 7.73 4.66
C ASN A 146 0.99 6.55 4.53
N ILE A 147 1.01 5.85 3.38
CA ILE A 147 0.17 4.69 3.08
C ILE A 147 1.04 3.57 2.48
N GLY A 148 0.90 2.34 2.98
CA GLY A 148 1.53 1.14 2.43
C GLY A 148 0.59 0.35 1.52
N ILE A 149 1.10 -0.16 0.39
CA ILE A 149 0.42 -1.13 -0.47
C ILE A 149 1.32 -2.35 -0.59
N VAL A 150 0.84 -3.49 -0.08
CA VAL A 150 1.54 -4.77 -0.16
C VAL A 150 0.96 -5.57 -1.32
N MET A 151 1.72 -5.67 -2.42
CA MET A 151 1.37 -6.40 -3.63
C MET A 151 1.77 -7.87 -3.50
N THR A 152 0.80 -8.77 -3.61
CA THR A 152 1.00 -10.22 -3.65
C THR A 152 0.27 -10.82 -4.87
N SER A 153 0.48 -12.10 -5.15
CA SER A 153 -0.21 -12.80 -6.25
C SER A 153 -0.65 -14.20 -5.84
N ASP A 154 -1.69 -14.70 -6.51
CA ASP A 154 -2.17 -16.07 -6.39
C ASP A 154 -1.45 -17.04 -7.36
N GLY A 155 -0.47 -16.55 -8.13
CA GLY A 155 0.26 -17.35 -9.12
C GLY A 155 -0.50 -17.56 -10.42
N THR A 156 -1.67 -16.94 -10.61
CA THR A 156 -2.37 -16.94 -11.91
C THR A 156 -1.60 -16.14 -12.97
N PHE A 157 -0.73 -15.22 -12.52
CA PHE A 157 0.18 -14.46 -13.34
C PHE A 157 1.64 -14.82 -13.04
N GLY A 158 2.39 -15.12 -14.10
CA GLY A 158 3.84 -15.33 -14.02
C GLY A 158 4.27 -16.80 -13.91
N GLU A 159 5.47 -17.02 -13.40
CA GLU A 159 6.13 -18.33 -13.34
C GLU A 159 6.16 -18.93 -11.92
N PHE A 160 5.72 -18.19 -10.90
CA PHE A 160 5.79 -18.59 -9.50
C PHE A 160 4.44 -19.09 -8.99
N SER A 161 4.48 -20.13 -8.17
CA SER A 161 3.33 -20.69 -7.47
C SER A 161 2.86 -19.79 -6.32
N ARG A 162 1.61 -19.99 -5.85
CA ARG A 162 1.08 -19.28 -4.68
C ARG A 162 1.95 -19.47 -3.44
N HIS A 163 2.44 -20.68 -3.19
CA HIS A 163 3.26 -21.01 -2.02
C HIS A 163 4.53 -20.16 -1.96
N GLU A 164 5.16 -19.96 -3.12
CA GLU A 164 6.36 -19.12 -3.23
C GLU A 164 6.08 -17.64 -2.94
N TYR A 165 4.90 -17.13 -3.32
CA TYR A 165 4.47 -15.79 -2.94
C TYR A 165 4.13 -15.69 -1.46
N GLU A 166 3.50 -16.72 -0.87
CA GLU A 166 3.09 -16.75 0.53
C GLU A 166 4.27 -16.64 1.50
N GLU A 167 5.36 -17.38 1.27
CA GLU A 167 6.57 -17.29 2.11
C GLU A 167 7.20 -15.89 2.13
N CYS A 168 7.15 -15.19 0.99
CA CYS A 168 7.65 -13.82 0.89
C CYS A 168 6.66 -12.82 1.49
N GLU A 169 5.38 -13.01 1.24
CA GLU A 169 4.28 -12.18 1.73
C GLU A 169 4.26 -12.12 3.26
N GLU A 170 4.40 -13.25 3.96
CA GLU A 170 4.44 -13.30 5.42
C GLU A 170 5.54 -12.39 5.99
N LYS A 171 6.77 -12.50 5.47
CA LYS A 171 7.92 -11.69 5.90
C LYS A 171 7.68 -10.21 5.67
N ILE A 172 7.14 -9.85 4.51
CA ILE A 172 6.84 -8.47 4.15
C ILE A 172 5.80 -7.89 5.11
N ILE A 173 4.72 -8.63 5.36
CA ILE A 173 3.63 -8.18 6.22
C ILE A 173 4.13 -7.97 7.64
N ASP A 174 4.97 -8.87 8.16
CA ASP A 174 5.56 -8.71 9.49
C ASP A 174 6.44 -7.47 9.57
N GLU A 175 7.28 -7.23 8.56
CA GLU A 175 8.10 -6.02 8.49
C GLU A 175 7.27 -4.74 8.40
N VAL A 176 6.21 -4.72 7.59
CA VAL A 176 5.33 -3.55 7.45
C VAL A 176 4.52 -3.31 8.73
N LYS A 177 4.08 -4.37 9.42
CA LYS A 177 3.42 -4.27 10.72
C LYS A 177 4.34 -3.68 11.79
N MET A 178 5.63 -4.05 11.80
CA MET A 178 6.61 -3.48 12.73
C MET A 178 6.82 -1.97 12.54
N LEU A 179 6.58 -1.45 11.34
CA LEU A 179 6.69 -0.02 11.04
C LEU A 179 5.47 0.79 11.53
N ASN A 180 4.41 0.12 12.01
CA ASN A 180 3.16 0.72 12.50
C ASN A 180 2.55 1.75 11.53
N LYS A 181 2.66 1.47 10.22
CA LYS A 181 2.06 2.29 9.16
C LYS A 181 0.79 1.62 8.62
N PRO A 182 -0.25 2.39 8.24
CA PRO A 182 -1.45 1.82 7.65
C PRO A 182 -1.12 1.23 6.28
N PHE A 183 -1.55 0.00 6.02
CA PHE A 183 -1.33 -0.67 4.74
C PHE A 183 -2.50 -1.56 4.34
N VAL A 184 -2.62 -1.80 3.05
CA VAL A 184 -3.59 -2.72 2.44
C VAL A 184 -2.86 -3.78 1.64
N ILE A 185 -3.40 -4.99 1.59
CA ILE A 185 -2.89 -6.07 0.74
C ILE A 185 -3.64 -6.04 -0.58
N VAL A 186 -2.91 -6.05 -1.70
CA VAL A 186 -3.47 -6.15 -3.04
C VAL A 186 -3.07 -7.50 -3.63
N LEU A 187 -4.06 -8.38 -3.78
CA LEU A 187 -3.91 -9.69 -4.39
C LEU A 187 -4.12 -9.57 -5.90
N ASN A 188 -3.02 -9.62 -6.64
CA ASN A 188 -3.03 -9.58 -8.09
C ASN A 188 -3.35 -10.96 -8.69
N THR A 189 -4.45 -11.04 -9.42
CA THR A 189 -5.00 -12.29 -10.00
C THR A 189 -5.65 -12.06 -11.36
N ALA A 190 -5.62 -13.07 -12.23
CA ALA A 190 -6.35 -13.07 -13.50
C ALA A 190 -7.87 -13.11 -13.31
N PHE A 191 -8.33 -13.62 -12.16
CA PHE A 191 -9.75 -13.85 -11.88
C PHE A 191 -10.16 -13.23 -10.54
N PRO A 192 -10.19 -11.89 -10.43
CA PRO A 192 -10.47 -11.19 -9.16
C PRO A 192 -11.86 -11.50 -8.57
N ASN A 193 -12.79 -11.92 -9.42
CA ASN A 193 -14.19 -12.19 -9.05
C ASN A 193 -14.50 -13.67 -8.77
N SER A 194 -13.55 -14.59 -8.98
CA SER A 194 -13.80 -16.02 -8.76
C SER A 194 -14.00 -16.35 -7.28
N GLU A 195 -14.70 -17.46 -7.00
CA GLU A 195 -14.93 -17.89 -5.63
C GLU A 195 -13.62 -18.30 -4.94
N GLU A 196 -12.69 -18.91 -5.67
CA GLU A 196 -11.40 -19.31 -5.11
C GLU A 196 -10.59 -18.09 -4.65
N THR A 197 -10.53 -17.04 -5.48
CA THR A 197 -9.82 -15.80 -5.15
C THR A 197 -10.45 -15.11 -3.95
N LYS A 198 -11.79 -15.05 -3.86
CA LYS A 198 -12.47 -14.45 -2.71
C LYS A 198 -12.23 -15.23 -1.43
N LYS A 199 -12.24 -16.56 -1.47
CA LYS A 199 -11.88 -17.41 -0.33
C LYS A 199 -10.45 -17.16 0.11
N LEU A 200 -9.51 -17.06 -0.84
CA LEU A 200 -8.13 -16.71 -0.55
C LEU A 200 -8.02 -15.32 0.09
N ALA A 201 -8.68 -14.31 -0.47
CA ALA A 201 -8.68 -12.96 0.10
C ALA A 201 -9.18 -12.94 1.55
N ASN A 202 -10.33 -13.58 1.82
CA ASN A 202 -10.88 -13.67 3.18
C ASN A 202 -9.91 -14.39 4.13
N TYR A 203 -9.27 -15.47 3.68
CA TYR A 203 -8.25 -16.16 4.46
C TYR A 203 -7.07 -15.24 4.81
N LEU A 204 -6.60 -14.42 3.85
CA LEU A 204 -5.51 -13.46 4.11
C LEU A 204 -5.97 -12.31 5.02
N GLU A 205 -7.21 -11.84 4.89
CA GLU A 205 -7.79 -10.82 5.77
C GLU A 205 -7.81 -11.30 7.22
N GLU A 206 -8.28 -12.54 7.45
CA GLU A 206 -8.29 -13.17 8.78
C GLU A 206 -6.88 -13.46 9.31
N LYS A 207 -6.00 -14.00 8.46
CA LYS A 207 -4.63 -14.37 8.86
C LYS A 207 -3.80 -13.17 9.29
N TYR A 208 -3.89 -12.08 8.53
CA TYR A 208 -3.06 -10.90 8.79
C TYR A 208 -3.77 -9.80 9.54
N ASP A 209 -5.08 -9.88 9.74
CA ASP A 209 -5.90 -8.79 10.27
C ASP A 209 -5.62 -7.48 9.50
N VAL A 210 -5.75 -7.52 8.18
CA VAL A 210 -5.55 -6.36 7.28
C VAL A 210 -6.48 -6.52 6.09
N ALA A 211 -7.09 -5.43 5.62
CA ALA A 211 -7.92 -5.47 4.41
C ALA A 211 -7.16 -6.01 3.17
N VAL A 212 -7.81 -6.88 2.41
CA VAL A 212 -7.27 -7.45 1.16
C VAL A 212 -8.19 -7.09 0.00
N VAL A 213 -7.61 -6.56 -1.08
CA VAL A 213 -8.33 -6.22 -2.31
C VAL A 213 -7.84 -7.11 -3.45
N THR A 214 -8.77 -7.80 -4.10
CA THR A 214 -8.47 -8.65 -5.26
C THR A 214 -8.62 -7.85 -6.54
N VAL A 215 -7.57 -7.78 -7.36
CA VAL A 215 -7.58 -7.03 -8.62
C VAL A 215 -6.82 -7.76 -9.71
N ASN A 216 -7.21 -7.51 -10.96
CA ASN A 216 -6.36 -7.77 -12.10
C ASN A 216 -5.62 -6.49 -12.45
N VAL A 217 -4.33 -6.39 -12.10
CA VAL A 217 -3.55 -5.16 -12.30
C VAL A 217 -3.45 -4.77 -13.79
N LYS A 218 -3.52 -5.73 -14.71
CA LYS A 218 -3.48 -5.46 -16.15
C LYS A 218 -4.73 -4.71 -16.63
N GLU A 219 -5.87 -5.05 -16.04
CA GLU A 219 -7.20 -4.50 -16.36
C GLU A 219 -7.68 -3.51 -15.28
N LEU A 220 -6.75 -2.96 -14.50
CA LEU A 220 -7.06 -2.06 -13.40
C LEU A 220 -7.84 -0.84 -13.92
N ASN A 221 -8.97 -0.56 -13.27
CA ASN A 221 -9.81 0.60 -13.57
C ASN A 221 -9.80 1.62 -12.42
N GLU A 222 -10.44 2.76 -12.65
CA GLU A 222 -10.47 3.86 -11.67
C GLU A 222 -11.17 3.45 -10.35
N HIS A 223 -12.24 2.67 -10.43
CA HIS A 223 -13.00 2.20 -9.28
C HIS A 223 -12.18 1.24 -8.40
N ASP A 224 -11.37 0.36 -9.00
CA ASP A 224 -10.49 -0.54 -8.27
C ASP A 224 -9.44 0.23 -7.46
N VAL A 225 -8.87 1.28 -8.06
CA VAL A 225 -7.93 2.16 -7.36
C VAL A 225 -8.60 2.88 -6.20
N ASP A 226 -9.82 3.39 -6.39
CA ASP A 226 -10.59 4.04 -5.33
C ASP A 226 -10.92 3.08 -4.19
N LEU A 227 -11.23 1.83 -4.49
CA LEU A 227 -11.46 0.78 -3.50
C LEU A 227 -10.18 0.49 -2.69
N ILE A 228 -9.03 0.35 -3.36
CA ILE A 228 -7.73 0.14 -2.71
C ILE A 228 -7.42 1.29 -1.75
N LEU A 229 -7.58 2.54 -2.21
CA LEU A 229 -7.35 3.71 -1.38
C LEU A 229 -8.33 3.80 -0.21
N LYS A 230 -9.61 3.52 -0.44
CA LYS A 230 -10.62 3.51 0.63
C LYS A 230 -10.28 2.49 1.71
N LYS A 231 -9.88 1.28 1.33
CA LYS A 231 -9.46 0.23 2.26
C LYS A 231 -8.16 0.61 2.98
N ALA A 232 -7.20 1.19 2.28
CA ALA A 232 -5.97 1.69 2.90
C ALA A 232 -6.25 2.81 3.91
N LEU A 233 -7.18 3.72 3.63
CA LEU A 233 -7.60 4.77 4.55
C LEU A 233 -8.33 4.21 5.78
N SER A 234 -9.09 3.11 5.66
CA SER A 234 -9.74 2.49 6.82
C SER A 234 -8.77 1.83 7.80
N GLU A 235 -7.53 1.61 7.39
CA GLU A 235 -6.46 1.02 8.22
C GLU A 235 -5.71 2.04 9.08
N PHE A 236 -6.02 3.34 8.93
CA PHE A 236 -5.49 4.37 9.81
C PHE A 236 -6.01 4.19 11.24
N ASP A 237 -5.10 4.33 12.19
CA ASP A 237 -5.45 4.37 13.61
C ASP A 237 -6.37 5.59 13.87
N ILE A 238 -7.35 5.41 14.75
CA ILE A 238 -8.26 6.49 15.14
C ILE A 238 -7.49 7.48 16.03
N ASN A 239 -7.23 8.68 15.51
CA ASN A 239 -6.57 9.73 16.29
C ASN A 239 -7.51 10.37 17.34
N GLU A 240 -8.78 10.59 16.97
CA GLU A 240 -9.76 11.23 17.84
C GLU A 240 -11.15 10.65 17.58
N LEU A 241 -11.87 10.32 18.66
CA LEU A 241 -13.25 9.88 18.60
C LEU A 241 -14.15 11.00 19.16
N ASN A 242 -14.80 11.73 18.27
CA ASN A 242 -15.74 12.79 18.68
C ASN A 242 -17.16 12.23 18.81
N ILE A 243 -17.53 11.80 20.02
CA ILE A 243 -18.88 11.27 20.31
C ILE A 243 -19.83 12.43 20.59
N LYS A 244 -20.83 12.59 19.73
CA LYS A 244 -21.88 13.60 19.93
C LYS A 244 -22.92 13.11 20.93
N ILE A 245 -22.73 13.47 22.20
CA ILE A 245 -23.66 13.11 23.27
C ILE A 245 -24.92 13.99 23.20
N PRO A 246 -26.13 13.41 23.17
CA PRO A 246 -27.37 14.18 23.23
C PRO A 246 -27.45 15.09 24.45
N SER A 247 -27.96 16.31 24.27
CA SER A 247 -27.99 17.35 25.30
C SER A 247 -28.77 16.93 26.55
N TRP A 248 -29.80 16.08 26.40
CA TRP A 248 -30.59 15.58 27.52
C TRP A 248 -29.79 14.64 28.42
N ILE A 249 -28.86 13.83 27.88
CA ILE A 249 -27.96 12.98 28.66
C ILE A 249 -26.95 13.84 29.44
N GLN A 250 -26.45 14.91 28.82
CA GLN A 250 -25.55 15.86 29.50
C GLN A 250 -26.24 16.58 30.66
N ALA A 251 -27.53 16.86 30.53
CA ALA A 251 -28.34 17.51 31.58
C ALA A 251 -28.64 16.59 32.78
N LEU A 252 -28.46 15.26 32.64
CA LEU A 252 -28.60 14.34 33.76
C LEU A 252 -27.43 14.49 34.74
N ARG A 253 -27.71 14.31 36.03
CA ARG A 253 -26.68 14.23 37.07
C ARG A 253 -25.86 12.94 36.92
N ASN A 254 -24.61 12.94 37.38
CA ASN A 254 -23.69 11.81 37.20
C ASN A 254 -24.11 10.54 37.97
N ASP A 255 -24.95 10.68 38.99
CA ASP A 255 -25.57 9.60 39.75
C ASP A 255 -26.82 9.02 39.07
N ASN A 256 -27.28 9.60 37.95
CA ASN A 256 -28.41 9.09 37.22
C ASN A 256 -28.06 7.74 36.55
N PRO A 257 -28.88 6.68 36.73
CA PRO A 257 -28.61 5.36 36.17
C PRO A 257 -28.35 5.36 34.67
N TYR A 258 -29.15 6.13 33.91
CA TYR A 258 -29.05 6.17 32.44
C TYR A 258 -27.77 6.86 31.96
N LYS A 259 -27.31 7.90 32.67
CA LYS A 259 -26.05 8.58 32.32
C LYS A 259 -24.85 7.69 32.63
N ARG A 260 -24.92 6.93 33.73
CA ARG A 260 -23.89 5.99 34.13
C ARG A 260 -23.77 4.84 33.13
N GLU A 261 -24.87 4.18 32.80
CA GLU A 261 -24.92 3.10 31.81
C GLU A 261 -24.41 3.56 30.44
N PHE A 262 -24.81 4.75 29.99
CA PHE A 262 -24.31 5.34 28.75
C PHE A 262 -22.79 5.59 28.77
N THR A 263 -22.25 6.05 29.90
CA THR A 263 -20.80 6.29 30.05
C THR A 263 -20.03 4.97 30.09
N GLU A 264 -20.54 3.97 30.81
CA GLU A 264 -19.94 2.64 30.88
C GLU A 264 -19.89 1.96 29.50
N ILE A 265 -20.92 2.14 28.66
CA ILE A 265 -20.95 1.65 27.28
C ILE A 265 -19.93 2.39 26.40
N ILE A 266 -19.78 3.71 26.56
CA ILE A 266 -18.77 4.47 25.82
C ILE A 266 -17.35 4.01 26.22
N ASP A 267 -17.10 3.83 27.50
CA ASP A 267 -15.79 3.39 28.01
C ASP A 267 -15.46 1.96 27.55
N SER A 268 -16.45 1.06 27.49
CA SER A 268 -16.21 -0.31 27.00
C SER A 268 -15.93 -0.36 25.50
N ILE A 269 -16.58 0.49 24.71
CA ILE A 269 -16.40 0.55 23.25
C ILE A 269 -15.10 1.26 22.87
N THR A 270 -14.78 2.39 23.52
CA THR A 270 -13.61 3.22 23.17
C THR A 270 -12.27 2.50 23.36
N GLY A 271 -12.20 1.50 24.23
CA GLY A 271 -11.00 0.68 24.44
C GLY A 271 -10.73 -0.36 23.36
N GLU A 272 -11.73 -0.75 22.55
CA GLU A 272 -11.63 -1.87 21.62
C GLU A 272 -11.35 -1.45 20.16
N TYR A 273 -11.81 -0.28 19.74
CA TYR A 273 -11.69 0.15 18.34
C TYR A 273 -10.43 0.97 18.08
N ARG A 274 -9.39 0.30 17.56
CA ARG A 274 -8.17 0.97 17.08
C ARG A 274 -8.28 1.47 15.63
N LYS A 275 -9.13 0.84 14.79
CA LYS A 275 -9.23 1.07 13.33
C LYS A 275 -10.68 1.08 12.84
N PHE A 276 -10.95 1.75 11.72
CA PHE A 276 -12.28 1.88 11.08
C PHE A 276 -12.70 0.64 10.24
N LYS A 277 -12.39 -0.59 10.68
CA LYS A 277 -12.60 -1.81 9.88
C LYS A 277 -14.07 -2.25 9.70
N HIS A 278 -14.99 -1.76 10.52
CA HIS A 278 -16.36 -2.30 10.64
C HIS A 278 -17.49 -1.40 10.10
N LEU A 279 -17.25 -0.63 9.04
CA LEU A 279 -18.30 0.16 8.35
C LEU A 279 -18.55 -0.30 6.92
#